data_AF-A0A3D1BFJ1-F1
#
_entry.id   AF-A0A3D1BFJ1-F1
#
_cell.length_a   1.000
_cell.length_b   1.000
_cell.length_c   1.000
_cell.angle_alpha   90.00
_cell.angle_beta   90.00
_cell.angle_gamma   90.00
#
_symmetry.space_group_name_H-M   'P 1'
#
loop_
_entity.id
_entity.type
_entity.pdbx_description
1 polymer ?
#
loop_
_entity_poly.entity_id
_entity_poly.type
_entity_poly.pdbx_seq_one_letter_code
_entity_poly.pdbx_strand_id
1 'polypeptide(L)'
;MARADLRIVVVGAGRVSRELAPAWQRAGHDILHVVSRTAQSAQPLGETLGSSWSTTLTDAAGALSDAEVVVIAVTDGLISEINAAITDMVSPSCLMVHVSGATPLDHLRPPSAVVWPIRSFNPKASSVPLANTPTVLEASDDQAMVVAHTLASAWDAEVSEVSGAQRAAAHMAAAVADNFANHMFAEAQDLLEQRGLPKTLLRNLVLGLTQGGLQGDSRERQTGPARRGDEATLERHRALLPDDVKSLYDAVTAHIIHRHSS
;
A
#
# COMPACT_ATOMS: atom_id res chain seq x y z
N MET A 1 20.21 -13.55 -17.95
CA MET A 1 21.05 -14.15 -16.89
C MET A 1 20.14 -14.98 -16.02
N ALA A 2 20.50 -16.24 -15.73
CA ALA A 2 19.72 -17.09 -14.82
C ALA A 2 19.55 -16.34 -13.49
N ARG A 3 18.29 -16.07 -13.11
CA ARG A 3 17.94 -15.39 -11.87
C ARG A 3 18.30 -16.35 -10.73
N ALA A 4 19.08 -15.91 -9.75
CA ALA A 4 19.32 -16.74 -8.57
C ALA A 4 17.99 -16.89 -7.82
N ASP A 5 17.57 -18.12 -7.58
CA ASP A 5 16.38 -18.43 -6.82
C ASP A 5 16.64 -18.05 -5.36
N LEU A 6 16.00 -16.97 -4.88
CA LEU A 6 16.12 -16.49 -3.52
C LEU A 6 15.35 -17.41 -2.55
N ARG A 7 15.94 -17.69 -1.39
CA ARG A 7 15.27 -18.35 -0.26
C ARG A 7 14.64 -17.31 0.67
N ILE A 8 13.31 -17.27 0.70
CA ILE A 8 12.53 -16.21 1.35
C ILE A 8 11.74 -16.75 2.54
N VAL A 9 11.83 -16.07 3.68
CA VAL A 9 10.89 -16.22 4.80
C VAL A 9 9.96 -15.01 4.85
N VAL A 10 8.65 -15.25 4.99
CA VAL A 10 7.64 -14.21 5.05
C VAL A 10 7.09 -14.10 6.47
N VAL A 11 7.34 -12.95 7.12
CA VAL A 11 6.80 -12.63 8.45
C VAL A 11 5.61 -11.70 8.28
N GLY A 12 4.41 -12.23 8.54
CA GLY A 12 3.13 -11.62 8.30
C GLY A 12 2.39 -12.32 7.15
N ALA A 13 1.13 -12.71 7.37
CA ALA A 13 0.28 -13.37 6.37
C ALA A 13 -0.98 -12.54 6.05
N GLY A 14 -0.79 -11.21 6.04
CA GLY A 14 -1.82 -10.24 5.74
C GLY A 14 -2.11 -10.14 4.24
N ARG A 15 -2.87 -9.10 3.86
CA ARG A 15 -3.30 -8.88 2.47
C ARG A 15 -2.13 -8.71 1.51
N VAL A 16 -1.08 -7.98 1.92
CA VAL A 16 0.12 -7.76 1.11
C VAL A 16 0.82 -9.09 0.82
N SER A 17 1.14 -9.88 1.86
CA SER A 17 1.82 -11.17 1.70
C SER A 17 1.05 -12.16 0.85
N ARG A 18 -0.29 -12.14 0.92
CA ARG A 18 -1.16 -13.01 0.12
C ARG A 18 -1.10 -12.72 -1.37
N GLU A 19 -0.73 -11.51 -1.76
CA GLU A 19 -0.52 -11.13 -3.16
C GLU A 19 0.95 -11.30 -3.57
N LEU A 20 1.89 -10.87 -2.73
CA LEU A 20 3.31 -10.83 -3.07
C LEU A 20 4.00 -12.20 -2.98
N ALA A 21 3.72 -13.01 -1.97
CA ALA A 21 4.39 -14.30 -1.80
C ALA A 21 4.10 -15.27 -2.97
N PRO A 22 2.86 -15.40 -3.47
CA PRO A 22 2.61 -16.17 -4.69
C PRO A 22 3.28 -15.57 -5.93
N ALA A 23 3.45 -14.25 -6.01
CA ALA A 23 4.18 -13.63 -7.11
C ALA A 23 5.67 -14.00 -7.07
N TRP A 24 6.31 -13.93 -5.90
CA TRP A 24 7.70 -14.37 -5.73
C TRP A 24 7.89 -15.85 -6.06
N GLN A 25 6.97 -16.71 -5.59
CA GLN A 25 7.02 -18.13 -5.93
C GLN A 25 6.89 -18.38 -7.44
N ARG A 26 5.94 -17.72 -8.12
CA ARG A 26 5.81 -17.82 -9.58
C ARG A 26 7.02 -17.29 -10.34
N ALA A 27 7.77 -16.37 -9.75
CA ALA A 27 9.02 -15.84 -10.30
C ALA A 27 10.22 -16.77 -10.07
N GLY A 28 10.04 -17.92 -9.42
CA GLY A 28 11.07 -18.95 -9.19
C GLY A 28 11.68 -18.93 -7.78
N HIS A 29 11.30 -17.99 -6.91
CA HIS A 29 11.85 -17.92 -5.56
C HIS A 29 11.26 -18.99 -4.64
N ASP A 30 12.07 -19.48 -3.71
CA ASP A 30 11.67 -20.50 -2.74
C ASP A 30 11.12 -19.84 -1.48
N ILE A 31 9.84 -20.06 -1.17
CA ILE A 31 9.24 -19.58 0.07
C ILE A 31 9.41 -20.66 1.12
N LEU A 32 10.40 -20.50 2.00
CA LEU A 32 10.73 -21.50 3.01
C LEU A 32 9.63 -21.62 4.07
N HIS A 33 9.14 -20.47 4.53
CA HIS A 33 8.26 -20.42 5.70
C HIS A 33 7.39 -19.16 5.73
N VAL A 34 6.15 -19.31 6.20
CA VAL A 34 5.22 -18.21 6.48
C VAL A 34 4.94 -18.13 7.98
N VAL A 35 5.24 -17.00 8.61
CA VAL A 35 4.97 -16.78 10.04
C VAL A 35 3.84 -15.77 10.21
N SER A 36 2.85 -16.07 11.04
CA SER A 36 1.84 -15.08 11.43
C SER A 36 1.27 -15.38 12.80
N ARG A 37 0.89 -14.36 13.58
CA ARG A 37 0.40 -14.53 14.96
C ARG A 37 -0.77 -15.53 15.12
N THR A 38 -1.53 -15.79 14.06
CA THR A 38 -2.65 -16.74 14.10
C THR A 38 -2.53 -17.78 13.00
N ALA A 39 -2.93 -19.02 13.31
CA ALA A 39 -3.00 -20.09 12.32
C ALA A 39 -3.98 -19.73 11.19
N GLN A 40 -5.07 -19.03 11.52
CA GLN A 40 -6.07 -18.56 10.55
C GLN A 40 -5.46 -17.72 9.41
N SER A 41 -4.39 -16.95 9.69
CA SER A 41 -3.69 -16.20 8.65
C SER A 41 -2.53 -16.98 8.05
N ALA A 42 -1.71 -17.64 8.86
CA ALA A 42 -0.48 -18.34 8.42
C ALA A 42 -0.78 -19.57 7.57
N GLN A 43 -1.66 -20.46 8.05
CA GLN A 43 -1.92 -21.76 7.43
C GLN A 43 -2.41 -21.65 5.99
N PRO A 44 -3.44 -20.84 5.65
CA PRO A 44 -3.92 -20.79 4.27
C PRO A 44 -2.86 -20.29 3.28
N LEU A 45 -2.00 -19.35 3.71
CA LEU A 45 -0.93 -18.83 2.87
C LEU A 45 0.18 -19.86 2.70
N GLY A 46 0.61 -20.52 3.80
CA GLY A 46 1.60 -21.59 3.74
C GLY A 46 1.15 -22.75 2.86
N GLU A 47 -0.09 -23.21 3.01
CA GLU A 47 -0.69 -24.27 2.18
C GLU A 47 -0.78 -23.86 0.70
N THR A 48 -1.17 -22.62 0.41
CA THR A 48 -1.22 -22.09 -0.98
C THR A 48 0.17 -22.12 -1.63
N LEU A 49 1.21 -21.84 -0.86
CA LEU A 49 2.59 -21.81 -1.32
C LEU A 49 3.27 -23.19 -1.24
N GLY A 50 2.65 -24.20 -0.63
CA GLY A 50 3.31 -25.46 -0.31
C GLY A 50 4.51 -25.29 0.64
N SER A 51 4.54 -24.21 1.43
CA SER A 51 5.62 -23.91 2.40
C SER A 51 5.23 -24.33 3.81
N SER A 52 6.23 -24.44 4.68
CA SER A 52 5.99 -24.53 6.12
C SER A 52 5.34 -23.24 6.64
N TRP A 53 4.64 -23.33 7.77
CA TRP A 53 4.07 -22.17 8.44
C TRP A 53 4.05 -22.36 9.95
N SER A 54 4.05 -21.25 10.69
CA SER A 54 3.97 -21.28 12.16
C SER A 54 3.30 -20.05 12.73
N THR A 55 2.93 -20.13 14.00
CA THR A 55 2.36 -19.00 14.75
C THR A 55 3.37 -18.24 15.62
N THR A 56 4.58 -18.77 15.74
CA THR A 56 5.68 -18.16 16.49
C THR A 56 6.92 -18.03 15.62
N LEU A 57 7.75 -17.02 15.91
CA LEU A 57 9.03 -16.82 15.23
C LEU A 57 10.03 -17.94 15.55
N THR A 58 10.00 -18.46 16.79
CA THR A 58 10.89 -19.53 17.24
C THR A 58 10.68 -20.84 16.47
N ASP A 59 9.45 -21.17 16.12
CA ASP A 59 9.15 -22.36 15.30
C ASP A 59 9.69 -22.24 13.86
N ALA A 60 9.98 -21.02 13.41
CA ALA A 60 10.57 -20.74 12.11
C ALA A 60 12.09 -20.53 12.17
N ALA A 61 12.74 -20.71 13.33
CA ALA A 61 14.16 -20.39 13.53
C ALA A 61 15.09 -21.08 12.52
N GLY A 62 14.82 -22.35 12.18
CA GLY A 62 15.61 -23.08 11.18
C GLY A 62 15.45 -22.53 9.76
N ALA A 63 14.24 -22.06 9.41
CA ALA A 63 14.02 -21.41 8.11
C ALA A 63 14.62 -19.99 8.08
N LEU A 64 14.57 -19.26 9.20
CA LEU A 64 15.18 -17.95 9.36
C LEU A 64 16.71 -18.01 9.24
N SER A 65 17.36 -19.03 9.80
CA SER A 65 18.81 -19.19 9.68
C SER A 65 19.26 -19.47 8.23
N ASP A 66 18.37 -20.10 7.46
CA ASP A 66 18.56 -20.51 6.08
C ASP A 66 18.14 -19.45 5.05
N ALA A 67 17.47 -18.38 5.49
CA ALA A 67 16.92 -17.36 4.63
C ALA A 67 18.01 -16.46 4.04
N GLU A 68 17.89 -16.16 2.75
CA GLU A 68 18.65 -15.09 2.10
C GLU A 68 17.92 -13.75 2.20
N VAL A 69 16.59 -13.81 2.26
CA VAL A 69 15.71 -12.65 2.42
C VAL A 69 14.63 -12.95 3.46
N VAL A 70 14.44 -12.03 4.40
CA VAL A 70 13.25 -12.02 5.27
C VAL A 70 12.39 -10.83 4.91
N VAL A 71 11.14 -11.10 4.52
CA VAL A 71 10.14 -10.06 4.26
C VAL A 71 9.24 -9.89 5.48
N ILE A 72 9.35 -8.75 6.15
CA ILE A 72 8.53 -8.30 7.26
C ILE A 72 7.34 -7.51 6.70
N ALA A 73 6.21 -8.20 6.49
CA ALA A 73 4.95 -7.68 5.98
C ALA A 73 3.86 -7.66 7.08
N VAL A 74 4.18 -6.97 8.18
CA VAL A 74 3.28 -6.71 9.31
C VAL A 74 2.80 -5.26 9.30
N THR A 75 1.96 -4.88 10.26
CA THR A 75 1.60 -3.47 10.47
C THR A 75 2.85 -2.64 10.81
N ASP A 76 2.94 -1.43 10.26
CA ASP A 76 4.08 -0.52 10.40
C ASP A 76 4.67 -0.43 11.82
N GLY A 77 3.82 -0.27 12.83
CA GLY A 77 4.24 -0.19 14.24
C GLY A 77 4.92 -1.43 14.81
N LEU A 78 4.86 -2.59 14.13
CA LEU A 78 5.48 -3.84 14.56
C LEU A 78 6.78 -4.15 13.79
N ILE A 79 7.13 -3.39 12.75
CA ILE A 79 8.28 -3.72 11.89
C ILE A 79 9.59 -3.76 12.70
N SER A 80 9.84 -2.73 13.51
CA SER A 80 11.08 -2.63 14.31
C SER A 80 11.13 -3.72 15.40
N GLU A 81 10.01 -3.99 16.08
CA GLU A 81 9.91 -5.04 17.09
C GLU A 81 10.21 -6.42 16.50
N ILE A 82 9.59 -6.74 15.36
CA ILE A 82 9.80 -8.02 14.67
C ILE A 82 11.24 -8.14 14.17
N ASN A 83 11.80 -7.08 13.59
CA ASN A 83 13.19 -7.05 13.15
C ASN A 83 14.15 -7.35 14.30
N ALA A 84 13.95 -6.72 15.47
CA ALA A 84 14.76 -7.00 16.66
C ALA A 84 14.60 -8.45 17.13
N ALA A 85 13.37 -8.97 17.15
CA ALA A 85 13.07 -10.32 17.63
C ALA A 85 13.69 -11.44 16.78
N ILE A 86 13.95 -11.20 15.50
CA ILE A 86 14.52 -12.21 14.58
C ILE A 86 15.99 -11.97 14.21
N THR A 87 16.58 -10.84 14.63
CA THR A 87 17.94 -10.44 14.23
C THR A 87 18.98 -11.54 14.51
N ASP A 88 18.90 -12.18 15.68
CA ASP A 88 19.84 -13.25 16.08
C ASP A 88 19.51 -14.61 15.47
N MET A 89 18.37 -14.74 14.79
CA MET A 89 17.91 -15.99 14.15
C MET A 89 18.29 -16.07 12.67
N VAL A 90 18.81 -14.99 12.09
CA VAL A 90 19.11 -14.87 10.65
C VAL A 90 20.62 -14.69 10.44
N SER A 91 21.13 -15.11 9.27
CA SER A 91 22.54 -14.85 8.91
C SER A 91 22.82 -13.34 8.86
N PRO A 92 24.01 -12.86 9.26
CA PRO A 92 24.40 -11.45 9.09
C PRO A 92 24.23 -10.93 7.65
N SER A 93 24.39 -11.80 6.65
CA SER A 93 24.21 -11.46 5.23
C SER A 93 22.76 -11.51 4.74
N CYS A 94 21.81 -12.02 5.54
CA CYS A 94 20.40 -12.07 5.17
C CYS A 94 19.87 -10.63 5.00
N LEU A 95 19.21 -10.38 3.87
CA LEU A 95 18.56 -9.11 3.58
C LEU A 95 17.24 -9.00 4.35
N MET A 96 17.12 -7.94 5.15
CA MET A 96 15.87 -7.61 5.84
C MET A 96 15.02 -6.69 4.94
N VAL A 97 13.79 -7.09 4.63
CA VAL A 97 12.90 -6.31 3.76
C VAL A 97 11.61 -5.97 4.47
N HIS A 98 11.11 -4.75 4.31
CA HIS A 98 9.72 -4.43 4.63
C HIS A 98 8.99 -3.83 3.42
N VAL A 99 7.66 -3.80 3.51
CA VAL A 99 6.77 -3.38 2.41
C VAL A 99 5.92 -2.14 2.74
N SER A 100 6.23 -1.45 3.85
CA SER A 100 5.57 -0.20 4.24
C SER A 100 6.05 0.99 3.40
N GLY A 101 5.10 1.85 3.01
CA GLY A 101 5.40 3.13 2.38
C GLY A 101 5.78 4.26 3.35
N ALA A 102 5.50 4.10 4.65
CA ALA A 102 5.74 5.16 5.63
C ALA A 102 6.86 4.84 6.62
N THR A 103 7.16 3.55 6.83
CA THR A 103 8.17 3.14 7.80
C THR A 103 9.59 3.45 7.27
N PRO A 104 10.46 4.08 8.06
CA PRO A 104 11.86 4.30 7.71
C PRO A 104 12.65 2.99 7.57
N LEU A 105 13.63 2.98 6.66
CA LEU A 105 14.48 1.81 6.42
C LEU A 105 15.34 1.43 7.63
N ASP A 106 15.75 2.41 8.45
CA ASP A 106 16.58 2.22 9.64
C ASP A 106 15.86 1.48 10.79
N HIS A 107 14.57 1.17 10.64
CA HIS A 107 13.86 0.22 11.50
C HIS A 107 14.30 -1.23 11.28
N LEU A 108 15.05 -1.49 10.20
CA LEU A 108 15.65 -2.78 9.88
C LEU A 108 17.16 -2.75 10.14
N ARG A 109 17.74 -3.91 10.50
CA ARG A 109 19.20 -4.03 10.49
C ARG A 109 19.71 -4.15 9.04
N PRO A 110 20.88 -3.58 8.71
CA PRO A 110 21.49 -3.83 7.41
C PRO A 110 22.03 -5.28 7.29
N PRO A 111 22.14 -5.84 6.06
CA PRO A 111 21.64 -5.23 4.83
C PRO A 111 20.11 -5.21 4.81
N SER A 112 19.52 -4.11 4.29
CA SER A 112 18.09 -3.90 4.35
C SER A 112 17.53 -3.21 3.11
N ALA A 113 16.26 -3.47 2.79
CA ALA A 113 15.55 -2.77 1.73
C ALA A 113 14.05 -2.53 2.04
N VAL A 114 13.48 -1.57 1.35
CA VAL A 114 12.04 -1.35 1.25
C VAL A 114 11.60 -1.71 -0.16
N VAL A 115 10.61 -2.57 -0.29
CA VAL A 115 9.97 -2.91 -1.57
C VAL A 115 8.48 -2.59 -1.42
N TRP A 116 8.06 -1.39 -1.84
CA TRP A 116 6.70 -0.90 -1.60
C TRP A 116 5.93 -0.73 -2.92
N PRO A 117 5.05 -1.70 -3.27
CA PRO A 117 4.10 -1.54 -4.36
C PRO A 117 3.01 -0.53 -3.98
N ILE A 118 2.87 0.53 -4.77
CA ILE A 118 1.91 1.61 -4.53
C ILE A 118 0.53 1.17 -5.06
N ARG A 119 -0.24 0.49 -4.21
CA ARG A 119 -1.62 0.11 -4.52
C ARG A 119 -2.43 -0.22 -3.27
N SER A 120 -3.75 -0.23 -3.42
CA SER A 120 -4.63 -0.82 -2.41
C SER A 120 -4.55 -2.35 -2.47
N PHE A 121 -4.38 -2.97 -1.31
CA PHE A 121 -4.49 -4.43 -1.10
C PHE A 121 -5.84 -4.82 -0.49
N ASN A 122 -6.82 -3.91 -0.47
CA ASN A 122 -8.16 -4.21 0.01
C ASN A 122 -8.86 -5.19 -0.96
N PRO A 123 -9.31 -6.38 -0.51
CA PRO A 123 -9.97 -7.34 -1.39
C PRO A 123 -11.32 -6.86 -1.94
N LYS A 124 -11.89 -5.80 -1.36
CA LYS A 124 -13.12 -5.15 -1.86
C LYS A 124 -12.86 -4.09 -2.92
N ALA A 125 -11.60 -3.68 -3.13
CA ALA A 125 -11.26 -2.78 -4.22
C ALA A 125 -11.42 -3.48 -5.57
N SER A 126 -11.63 -2.72 -6.65
CA SER A 126 -11.61 -3.28 -8.00
C SER A 126 -10.30 -4.03 -8.24
N SER A 127 -10.35 -5.18 -8.91
CA SER A 127 -9.19 -6.05 -9.15
C SER A 127 -8.21 -5.40 -10.13
N VAL A 128 -7.37 -4.48 -9.63
CA VAL A 128 -6.20 -4.01 -10.37
C VAL A 128 -5.15 -5.11 -10.28
N PRO A 129 -4.61 -5.62 -11.41
CA PRO A 129 -3.55 -6.63 -11.40
C PRO A 129 -2.31 -6.15 -10.64
N LEU A 130 -1.55 -7.06 -10.03
CA LEU A 130 -0.24 -6.72 -9.43
C LEU A 130 0.80 -6.38 -10.51
N ALA A 131 0.68 -6.99 -11.69
CA ALA A 131 1.56 -6.73 -12.82
C ALA A 131 1.66 -5.24 -13.15
N ASN A 132 2.89 -4.75 -13.38
CA ASN A 132 3.19 -3.35 -13.71
C ASN A 132 2.76 -2.34 -12.62
N THR A 133 2.57 -2.78 -11.37
CA THR A 133 2.26 -1.84 -10.28
C THR A 133 3.49 -0.93 -10.02
N PRO A 134 3.32 0.40 -9.99
CA PRO A 134 4.38 1.32 -9.57
C PRO A 134 4.93 0.91 -8.21
N THR A 135 6.24 0.72 -8.13
CA THR A 135 6.90 0.19 -6.93
C THR A 135 8.07 1.08 -6.57
N VAL A 136 8.10 1.49 -5.31
CA VAL A 136 9.19 2.28 -4.76
C VAL A 136 10.20 1.38 -4.07
N LEU A 137 11.47 1.60 -4.37
CA LEU A 137 12.60 0.93 -3.74
C LEU A 137 13.48 1.91 -2.95
N GLU A 138 13.91 1.49 -1.77
CA GLU A 138 15.00 2.09 -0.98
C GLU A 138 15.86 0.95 -0.45
N ALA A 139 17.18 1.10 -0.38
CA ALA A 139 18.08 0.06 0.14
C ALA A 139 19.26 0.66 0.90
N SER A 140 19.88 -0.14 1.78
CA SER A 140 21.05 0.27 2.58
C SER A 140 22.32 0.43 1.75
N ASP A 141 22.42 -0.29 0.64
CA ASP A 141 23.58 -0.37 -0.24
C ASP A 141 23.18 -0.94 -1.63
N ASP A 142 24.12 -0.91 -2.57
CA ASP A 142 23.90 -1.34 -3.95
C ASP A 142 23.56 -2.85 -4.06
N GLN A 143 24.08 -3.70 -3.17
CA GLN A 143 23.79 -5.13 -3.19
C GLN A 143 22.35 -5.40 -2.74
N ALA A 144 21.92 -4.75 -1.66
CA ALA A 144 20.54 -4.77 -1.21
C ALA A 144 19.59 -4.22 -2.29
N MET A 145 19.99 -3.18 -3.03
CA MET A 145 19.20 -2.64 -4.14
C MET A 145 19.02 -3.65 -5.28
N VAL A 146 20.06 -4.40 -5.66
CA VAL A 146 19.96 -5.45 -6.68
C VAL A 146 18.95 -6.54 -6.29
N VAL A 147 18.95 -6.95 -5.01
CA VAL A 147 17.97 -7.92 -4.51
C VAL A 147 16.56 -7.31 -4.46
N ALA A 148 16.42 -6.03 -4.08
CA ALA A 148 15.14 -5.33 -4.09
C ALA A 148 14.52 -5.27 -5.51
N HIS A 149 15.32 -4.99 -6.54
CA HIS A 149 14.91 -5.10 -7.95
C HIS A 149 14.51 -6.52 -8.34
N THR A 150 15.25 -7.51 -7.85
CA THR A 150 14.93 -8.92 -8.06
C THR A 150 13.58 -9.28 -7.44
N LEU A 151 13.25 -8.76 -6.25
CA LEU A 151 11.93 -8.96 -5.65
C LEU A 151 10.82 -8.25 -6.43
N ALA A 152 11.05 -7.02 -6.88
CA ALA A 152 10.06 -6.22 -7.60
C ALA A 152 9.77 -6.76 -9.02
N SER A 153 10.76 -7.38 -9.65
CA SER A 153 10.63 -8.11 -10.92
C SER A 153 9.60 -9.24 -10.89
N ALA A 154 9.16 -9.71 -9.71
CA ALA A 154 8.16 -10.77 -9.61
C ALA A 154 6.75 -10.36 -10.09
N TRP A 155 6.53 -9.05 -10.32
CA TRP A 155 5.32 -8.52 -10.91
C TRP A 155 5.59 -7.47 -11.99
N ASP A 156 6.75 -7.55 -12.66
CA ASP A 156 7.14 -6.61 -13.72
C ASP A 156 6.97 -5.14 -13.28
N ALA A 157 7.42 -4.83 -12.06
CA ALA A 157 7.21 -3.54 -11.43
C ALA A 157 7.73 -2.36 -12.28
N GLU A 158 6.97 -1.26 -12.27
CA GLU A 158 7.47 0.04 -12.69
C GLU A 158 8.25 0.66 -11.51
N VAL A 159 9.57 0.45 -11.50
CA VAL A 159 10.41 0.78 -10.34
C VAL A 159 10.81 2.24 -10.31
N SER A 160 10.74 2.85 -9.13
CA SER A 160 11.38 4.11 -8.77
C SER A 160 12.27 3.94 -7.55
N GLU A 161 13.57 4.19 -7.69
CA GLU A 161 14.52 4.25 -6.57
C GLU A 161 14.45 5.64 -5.93
N VAL A 162 14.21 5.69 -4.62
CA VAL A 162 14.00 6.96 -3.92
C VAL A 162 14.62 6.93 -2.52
N SER A 163 14.92 8.12 -1.99
CA SER A 163 15.25 8.31 -0.57
C SER A 163 14.04 8.10 0.33
N GLY A 164 14.25 7.79 1.61
CA GLY A 164 13.17 7.67 2.59
C GLY A 164 12.27 8.91 2.67
N ALA A 165 12.83 10.11 2.49
CA ALA A 165 12.04 11.35 2.44
C ALA A 165 11.11 11.42 1.22
N GLN A 166 11.59 11.01 0.05
CA GLN A 166 10.77 10.90 -1.16
C GLN A 166 9.72 9.78 -1.03
N ARG A 167 10.06 8.63 -0.43
CA ARG A 167 9.08 7.56 -0.17
C ARG A 167 7.97 8.06 0.75
N ALA A 168 8.30 8.75 1.84
CA ALA A 168 7.30 9.31 2.76
C ALA A 168 6.38 10.32 2.06
N ALA A 169 6.92 11.17 1.17
CA ALA A 169 6.13 12.08 0.35
C ALA A 169 5.20 11.32 -0.62
N ALA A 170 5.70 10.27 -1.28
CA ALA A 170 4.91 9.41 -2.17
C ALA A 170 3.78 8.69 -1.41
N HIS A 171 4.03 8.20 -0.19
CA HIS A 171 3.02 7.57 0.65
C HIS A 171 1.93 8.56 1.08
N MET A 172 2.32 9.78 1.46
CA MET A 172 1.35 10.85 1.74
C MET A 172 0.48 11.15 0.51
N ALA A 173 1.09 11.27 -0.67
CA ALA A 173 0.35 11.49 -1.92
C ALA A 173 -0.60 10.32 -2.24
N ALA A 174 -0.16 9.07 -2.04
CA ALA A 174 -1.00 7.88 -2.22
C ALA A 174 -2.19 7.86 -1.24
N ALA A 175 -2.00 8.25 0.01
CA ALA A 175 -3.09 8.35 0.99
C ALA A 175 -4.12 9.42 0.59
N VAL A 176 -3.68 10.54 0.01
CA VAL A 176 -4.60 11.55 -0.54
C VAL A 176 -5.38 11.00 -1.74
N ALA A 177 -4.68 10.32 -2.67
CA ALA A 177 -5.26 9.83 -3.91
C ALA A 177 -6.19 8.62 -3.73
N ASP A 178 -5.96 7.77 -2.72
CA ASP A 178 -6.77 6.56 -2.45
C ASP A 178 -7.66 6.75 -1.21
N ASN A 179 -7.08 6.89 -0.02
CA ASN A 179 -7.84 6.88 1.24
C ASN A 179 -8.83 8.05 1.33
N PHE A 180 -8.37 9.27 1.06
CA PHE A 180 -9.22 10.45 1.17
C PHE A 180 -10.24 10.49 0.04
N ALA A 181 -9.85 10.18 -1.19
CA ALA A 181 -10.78 10.09 -2.32
C ALA A 181 -11.90 9.06 -2.07
N ASN A 182 -11.54 7.86 -1.58
CA ASN A 182 -12.50 6.83 -1.22
C ASN A 182 -13.44 7.28 -0.10
N HIS A 183 -12.94 7.97 0.94
CA HIS A 183 -13.78 8.50 2.00
C HIS A 183 -14.77 9.56 1.47
N MET A 184 -14.32 10.49 0.62
CA MET A 184 -15.23 11.46 -0.01
C MET A 184 -16.32 10.78 -0.85
N PHE A 185 -16.02 9.64 -1.49
CA PHE A 185 -17.03 8.85 -2.17
C PHE A 185 -18.00 8.16 -1.20
N ALA A 186 -17.53 7.66 -0.06
CA ALA A 186 -18.38 7.10 0.98
C ALA A 186 -19.37 8.16 1.52
N GLU A 187 -18.90 9.35 1.85
CA GLU A 187 -19.74 10.46 2.30
C GLU A 187 -20.80 10.84 1.25
N ALA A 188 -20.41 10.94 -0.02
CA ALA A 188 -21.36 11.24 -1.10
C ALA A 188 -22.42 10.14 -1.28
N GLN A 189 -22.02 8.88 -1.09
CA GLN A 189 -22.90 7.72 -1.17
C GLN A 189 -23.90 7.67 0.00
N ASP A 190 -23.45 7.99 1.21
CA ASP A 190 -24.29 8.01 2.41
C ASP A 190 -25.29 9.18 2.36
N LEU A 191 -24.87 10.35 1.85
CA LEU A 191 -25.77 11.49 1.61
C LEU A 191 -26.93 11.16 0.66
N LEU A 192 -26.70 10.31 -0.35
CA LEU A 192 -27.74 9.81 -1.25
C LEU A 192 -28.65 8.81 -0.55
N GLU A 193 -28.08 7.84 0.17
CA GLU A 193 -28.86 6.82 0.88
C GLU A 193 -29.80 7.41 1.93
N GLN A 194 -29.34 8.40 2.71
CA GLN A 194 -30.17 9.10 3.69
C GLN A 194 -31.40 9.78 3.08
N ARG A 195 -31.41 10.00 1.75
CA ARG A 195 -32.50 10.62 0.99
C ARG A 195 -33.27 9.60 0.13
N GLY A 196 -33.03 8.31 0.31
CA GLY A 196 -33.64 7.25 -0.48
C GLY A 196 -33.20 7.27 -1.95
N LEU A 197 -32.06 7.88 -2.26
CA LEU A 197 -31.50 7.93 -3.61
C LEU A 197 -30.47 6.82 -3.83
N PRO A 198 -30.41 6.22 -5.03
CA PRO A 198 -29.48 5.14 -5.30
C PRO A 198 -28.05 5.67 -5.50
N LYS A 199 -27.06 5.00 -4.90
CA LYS A 199 -25.61 5.28 -5.07
C LYS A 199 -25.16 5.34 -6.53
N THR A 200 -25.87 4.63 -7.42
CA THR A 200 -25.58 4.57 -8.85
C THR A 200 -25.69 5.91 -9.57
N LEU A 201 -26.32 6.93 -8.97
CA LEU A 201 -26.34 8.29 -9.51
C LEU A 201 -24.93 8.89 -9.67
N LEU A 202 -23.96 8.45 -8.86
CA LEU A 202 -22.58 8.95 -8.92
C LEU A 202 -21.71 8.25 -9.98
N ARG A 203 -22.19 7.17 -10.61
CA ARG A 203 -21.36 6.26 -11.41
C ARG A 203 -20.55 6.97 -12.51
N ASN A 204 -21.21 7.80 -13.32
CA ASN A 204 -20.55 8.47 -14.44
C ASN A 204 -19.62 9.60 -13.96
N LEU A 205 -19.93 10.24 -12.84
CA LEU A 205 -19.08 11.27 -12.24
C LEU A 205 -17.78 10.66 -11.72
N VAL A 206 -17.88 9.55 -10.97
CA VAL A 206 -16.71 8.82 -10.46
C VAL A 206 -15.85 8.31 -11.61
N LEU A 207 -16.45 7.69 -12.63
CA LEU A 207 -15.71 7.19 -13.80
C LEU A 207 -14.93 8.31 -14.51
N GLY A 208 -15.58 9.45 -14.79
CA GLY A 208 -14.93 10.58 -15.45
C GLY A 208 -13.86 11.26 -14.59
N LEU A 209 -14.03 11.28 -13.27
CA LEU A 209 -13.03 11.76 -12.32
C LEU A 209 -11.79 10.87 -12.37
N THR A 210 -11.96 9.54 -12.21
CA THR A 210 -10.86 8.58 -12.21
C THR A 210 -10.14 8.56 -13.56
N GLN A 211 -10.87 8.54 -14.68
CA GLN A 211 -10.26 8.48 -16.02
C GLN A 211 -9.38 9.68 -16.32
N GLY A 212 -9.83 10.90 -16.03
CA GLY A 212 -8.98 12.05 -16.29
C GLY A 212 -7.94 12.32 -15.20
N GLY A 213 -8.06 11.74 -14.01
CA GLY A 213 -6.95 11.68 -13.05
C GLY A 213 -5.80 10.78 -13.53
N LEU A 214 -6.11 9.75 -14.31
CA LEU A 214 -5.11 8.87 -14.94
C LEU A 214 -4.42 9.51 -16.16
N GLN A 215 -5.05 10.48 -16.82
CA GLN A 215 -4.63 10.99 -18.14
C GLN A 215 -4.20 12.46 -18.16
N GLY A 216 -4.28 13.21 -17.05
CA GLY A 216 -3.96 14.63 -17.06
C GLY A 216 -3.95 15.30 -15.68
N ASP A 217 -3.87 16.63 -15.67
CA ASP A 217 -3.82 17.41 -14.42
C ASP A 217 -5.23 17.56 -13.82
N SER A 218 -5.43 16.94 -12.65
CA SER A 218 -6.68 17.03 -11.90
C SER A 218 -7.03 18.47 -11.47
N ARG A 219 -6.03 19.35 -11.30
CA ARG A 219 -6.23 20.75 -10.96
C ARG A 219 -6.97 21.50 -12.06
N GLU A 220 -6.57 21.33 -13.32
CA GLU A 220 -7.16 22.06 -14.45
C GLU A 220 -8.64 21.71 -14.65
N ARG A 221 -9.01 20.47 -14.30
CA ARG A 221 -10.34 19.89 -14.43
C ARG A 221 -11.30 20.23 -13.28
N GLN A 222 -10.84 20.92 -12.23
CA GLN A 222 -11.68 21.28 -11.09
C GLN A 222 -12.95 22.02 -11.57
N THR A 223 -14.16 21.71 -11.10
CA THR A 223 -15.35 22.51 -11.44
C THR A 223 -16.23 22.70 -10.21
N GLY A 224 -17.46 23.17 -10.39
CA GLY A 224 -18.45 23.29 -9.32
C GLY A 224 -18.59 24.71 -8.73
N PRO A 225 -19.49 24.87 -7.76
CA PRO A 225 -19.85 26.18 -7.19
C PRO A 225 -18.68 26.85 -6.48
N ALA A 226 -17.82 26.08 -5.80
CA ALA A 226 -16.62 26.60 -5.14
C ALA A 226 -15.65 27.28 -6.14
N ARG A 227 -15.36 26.63 -7.28
CA ARG A 227 -14.46 27.19 -8.31
C ARG A 227 -14.99 28.51 -8.90
N ARG A 228 -16.31 28.70 -8.96
CA ARG A 228 -16.94 29.90 -9.55
C ARG A 228 -17.44 30.93 -8.53
N GLY A 229 -17.24 30.70 -7.22
CA GLY A 229 -17.73 31.59 -6.17
C GLY A 229 -19.25 31.67 -6.06
N ASP A 230 -19.98 30.61 -6.39
CA ASP A 230 -21.46 30.57 -6.31
C ASP A 230 -21.93 30.34 -4.86
N GLU A 231 -21.89 31.39 -4.06
CA GLU A 231 -22.23 31.33 -2.63
C GLU A 231 -23.68 30.89 -2.38
N ALA A 232 -24.61 31.26 -3.27
CA ALA A 232 -26.02 30.86 -3.15
C ALA A 232 -26.20 29.34 -3.27
N THR A 233 -25.42 28.68 -4.13
CA THR A 233 -25.42 27.21 -4.19
C THR A 233 -24.70 26.59 -3.00
N LEU A 234 -23.57 27.16 -2.54
CA LEU A 234 -22.86 26.66 -1.37
C LEU A 234 -23.73 26.70 -0.11
N GLU A 235 -24.49 27.76 0.10
CA GLU A 235 -25.40 27.88 1.25
C GLU A 235 -26.56 26.86 1.19
N ARG A 236 -27.12 26.63 -0.01
CA ARG A 236 -28.13 25.58 -0.21
C ARG A 236 -27.58 24.19 0.07
N HIS A 237 -26.32 23.91 -0.28
CA HIS A 237 -25.69 22.65 0.09
C HIS A 237 -25.55 22.52 1.61
N ARG A 238 -25.06 23.56 2.31
CA ARG A 238 -24.91 23.55 3.77
C ARG A 238 -26.22 23.28 4.50
N ALA A 239 -27.33 23.84 4.02
CA ALA A 239 -28.65 23.58 4.59
C ALA A 239 -29.12 22.11 4.45
N LEU A 240 -28.54 21.35 3.52
CA LEU A 240 -28.83 19.93 3.32
C LEU A 240 -27.85 19.01 4.05
N LEU A 241 -26.66 19.47 4.40
CA LEU A 241 -25.65 18.58 4.98
C LEU A 241 -25.97 18.21 6.44
N PRO A 242 -25.70 16.95 6.85
CA PRO A 242 -25.58 16.57 8.25
C PRO A 242 -24.50 17.39 8.96
N ASP A 243 -24.66 17.61 10.27
CA ASP A 243 -23.76 18.49 11.04
C ASP A 243 -22.32 17.99 11.09
N ASP A 244 -22.11 16.67 11.14
CA ASP A 244 -20.80 16.02 11.13
C ASP A 244 -20.06 16.19 9.80
N VAL A 245 -20.78 16.29 8.67
CA VAL A 245 -20.20 16.44 7.32
C VAL A 245 -19.95 17.91 6.94
N LYS A 246 -20.66 18.87 7.56
CA LYS A 246 -20.51 20.31 7.25
C LYS A 246 -19.06 20.80 7.35
N SER A 247 -18.37 20.41 8.42
CA SER A 247 -16.98 20.84 8.66
C SER A 247 -16.03 20.38 7.55
N LEU A 248 -16.20 19.15 7.07
CA LEU A 248 -15.44 18.59 5.96
C LEU A 248 -15.77 19.31 4.64
N TYR A 249 -17.06 19.53 4.37
CA TYR A 249 -17.51 20.24 3.18
C TYR A 249 -16.94 21.66 3.10
N ASP A 250 -16.96 22.39 4.22
CA ASP A 250 -16.44 23.75 4.29
C ASP A 250 -14.92 23.79 4.13
N ALA A 251 -14.19 22.87 4.77
CA ALA A 251 -12.74 22.78 4.63
C ALA A 251 -12.32 22.51 3.18
N VAL A 252 -12.97 21.56 2.50
CA VAL A 252 -12.69 21.23 1.10
C VAL A 252 -13.09 22.39 0.18
N THR A 253 -14.25 23.02 0.41
CA THR A 253 -14.72 24.18 -0.37
C THR A 253 -13.76 25.35 -0.26
N ALA A 254 -13.34 25.71 0.96
CA ALA A 254 -12.38 26.78 1.21
C ALA A 254 -11.03 26.48 0.54
N HIS A 255 -10.57 25.21 0.60
CA HIS A 255 -9.32 24.81 -0.05
C HIS A 255 -9.41 24.91 -1.58
N ILE A 256 -10.54 24.51 -2.20
CA ILE A 256 -10.77 24.67 -3.64
C ILE A 256 -10.72 26.16 -4.03
N ILE A 257 -11.42 27.02 -3.30
CA ILE A 257 -11.41 28.47 -3.56
C ILE A 257 -9.97 28.99 -3.50
N HIS A 258 -9.28 28.75 -2.38
CA HIS A 258 -7.90 29.21 -2.17
C HIS A 258 -6.93 28.76 -3.28
N ARG A 259 -7.06 27.53 -3.77
CA ARG A 259 -6.18 26.98 -4.82
C ARG A 259 -6.51 27.48 -6.24
N HIS A 260 -7.63 28.17 -6.44
CA HIS A 260 -8.13 28.62 -7.74
C HIS A 260 -8.47 30.12 -7.83
N SER A 261 -8.26 30.89 -6.76
CA SER A 261 -8.41 32.36 -6.75
C SER A 261 -7.17 33.13 -7.24
N SER A 262 -6.42 32.58 -8.20
CA SER A 262 -5.30 33.26 -8.87
C SER A 262 -5.69 33.73 -10.26
#